data_AF-A0A1G1NQ98-F1
#
_entry.id   AF-A0A1G1NQ98-F1
#
_cell.length_a   1.000
_cell.length_b   1.000
_cell.length_c   1.000
_cell.angle_alpha   90.00
_cell.angle_beta   90.00
_cell.angle_gamma   90.00
#
_symmetry.space_group_name_H-M   'P 1'
#
loop_
_entity.id
_entity.type
_entity.pdbx_description
1 polymer ?
#
loop_
_entity_poly.entity_id
_entity_poly.type
_entity_poly.pdbx_seq_one_letter_code
_entity_poly.pdbx_strand_id
1 'polypeptide(L)' 'MRMVQTLIKDSGYEGRYVALKSFEDSTVISDGITPQEAYEKAVKKGVAKPVLVFVPFKDMVQIY' A
#
# COMPACT_ATOMS: atom_id res chain seq x y z
N MET A 1 -17.07 -5.80 18.38
CA MET A 1 -17.27 -5.68 16.92
C MET A 1 -15.90 -5.47 16.29
N ARG A 2 -15.40 -6.40 15.47
CA ARG A 2 -14.08 -6.27 14.82
C ARG A 2 -14.25 -5.26 13.69
N MET A 3 -13.69 -4.06 13.82
CA MET A 3 -13.71 -3.09 12.71
C MET A 3 -12.73 -3.56 11.64
N VAL A 4 -13.25 -3.81 10.44
CA VAL A 4 -12.41 -4.08 9.28
C VAL A 4 -11.82 -2.74 8.85
N GLN A 5 -10.50 -2.58 9.03
CA GLN A 5 -9.81 -1.39 8.55
C GLN A 5 -9.50 -1.58 7.06
N THR A 6 -10.21 -0.84 6.21
CA THR A 6 -9.92 -0.80 4.78
C THR A 6 -8.75 0.15 4.54
N LEU A 7 -7.61 -0.39 4.10
CA LEU A 7 -6.40 0.39 3.86
C LEU A 7 -6.42 1.12 2.51
N ILE A 8 -6.97 0.49 1.46
CA ILE A 8 -7.02 1.03 0.10
C ILE A 8 -8.38 0.69 -0.50
N LYS A 9 -9.04 1.68 -1.12
CA LYS A 9 -10.36 1.51 -1.78
C LYS A 9 -10.30 1.65 -3.31
N ASP A 10 -9.18 2.11 -3.84
CA ASP A 10 -9.02 2.42 -5.26
C ASP A 10 -8.54 1.19 -6.04
N SER A 11 -9.31 0.77 -7.05
CA SER A 11 -8.98 -0.34 -7.94
C SER A 11 -7.79 -0.05 -8.86
N GLY A 12 -7.34 1.21 -8.97
CA GLY A 12 -6.16 1.59 -9.75
C GLY A 12 -4.85 0.98 -9.26
N TYR A 13 -4.83 0.39 -8.07
CA TYR A 13 -3.63 -0.22 -7.48
C TYR A 13 -3.58 -1.74 -7.53
N GLU A 14 -4.56 -2.41 -8.15
CA GLU A 14 -4.58 -3.88 -8.25
C GLU A 14 -3.27 -4.45 -8.82
N GLY A 15 -2.72 -5.45 -8.13
CA GLY A 15 -1.46 -6.09 -8.51
C GLY A 15 -0.21 -5.26 -8.24
N ARG A 16 -0.31 -4.16 -7.47
CA ARG A 16 0.81 -3.26 -7.17
C ARG A 16 1.14 -3.25 -5.68
N TYR A 17 2.38 -2.91 -5.39
CA TYR A 17 2.80 -2.50 -4.05
C TYR A 17 2.50 -1.03 -3.86
N VAL A 18 1.90 -0.71 -2.72
CA VAL A 18 1.49 0.64 -2.34
C VAL A 18 2.19 1.03 -1.05
N ALA A 19 2.79 2.21 -1.05
CA ALA A 19 3.40 2.84 0.10
C ALA A 19 2.40 3.83 0.72
N LEU A 20 1.94 3.51 1.91
CA LEU A 20 1.11 4.37 2.75
C LEU A 20 1.98 5.21 3.68
N LYS A 21 1.43 6.33 4.15
CA LYS A 21 2.14 7.22 5.08
C LYS A 21 2.37 6.56 6.45
N SER A 22 1.35 5.93 7.03
CA SER A 22 1.45 5.08 8.24
C SER A 22 0.28 4.09 8.32
N PHE A 23 0.15 3.33 9.42
CA PHE A 23 -1.02 2.48 9.66
C PHE A 23 -2.27 3.28 10.06
N GLU A 24 -2.07 4.46 10.65
CA GLU A 24 -3.12 5.40 11.07
C GLU A 24 -3.51 6.37 9.94
N ASP A 25 -2.58 6.67 9.04
CA ASP A 25 -2.77 7.53 7.87
C ASP A 25 -2.55 6.71 6.58
N SER A 26 -3.65 6.18 6.05
CA SER A 26 -3.67 5.37 4.83
C SER A 26 -3.57 6.19 3.53
N THR A 27 -3.04 7.41 3.59
CA THR A 27 -2.76 8.19 2.39
C THR A 27 -1.72 7.47 1.54
N VAL A 28 -2.06 7.20 0.27
CA VAL A 28 -1.14 6.61 -0.70
C VAL A 28 -0.11 7.66 -1.13
N ILE A 29 1.16 7.37 -0.87
CA ILE A 29 2.29 8.24 -1.19
C ILE A 29 2.88 7.87 -2.54
N SER A 30 3.02 6.57 -2.80
CA SER A 30 3.52 6.03 -4.06
C SER A 30 3.16 4.57 -4.24
N ASP A 31 3.37 4.08 -5.44
CA ASP A 31 3.15 2.70 -5.83
C ASP A 31 4.24 2.19 -6.79
N GLY A 32 4.33 0.88 -6.94
CA GLY A 32 5.30 0.21 -7.79
C GLY A 32 4.98 -1.26 -8.04
N ILE A 33 5.65 -1.85 -9.01
CA ILE A 33 5.54 -3.28 -9.33
C ILE A 33 6.29 -4.11 -8.29
N THR A 34 7.35 -3.56 -7.70
CA THR A 34 8.11 -4.20 -6.61
C THR A 34 7.95 -3.40 -5.31
N PRO A 35 8.11 -4.06 -4.14
CA PRO A 35 8.06 -3.36 -2.86
C PRO A 35 9.17 -2.31 -2.74
N GLN A 36 10.35 -2.58 -3.29
CA GLN A 36 11.48 -1.66 -3.31
C GLN A 36 11.17 -0.38 -4.11
N GLU A 37 10.55 -0.54 -5.29
CA GLU A 37 10.18 0.62 -6.12
C GLU A 37 9.18 1.53 -5.38
N ALA A 38 8.14 0.94 -4.78
CA ALA A 38 7.13 1.69 -4.02
C ALA A 38 7.77 2.41 -2.82
N TYR A 39 8.69 1.75 -2.11
CA TYR A 39 9.42 2.30 -0.97
C TYR A 39 10.32 3.47 -1.34
N GLU A 40 11.19 3.29 -2.34
CA GLU A 40 12.15 4.32 -2.75
C GLU A 40 11.44 5.58 -3.25
N LYS A 41 10.32 5.42 -3.98
CA LYS A 41 9.47 6.55 -4.39
C LYS A 41 8.88 7.30 -3.20
N ALA A 42 8.45 6.59 -2.15
CA ALA A 42 7.88 7.22 -0.95
C ALA A 42 8.95 7.96 -0.14
N VAL A 43 10.13 7.37 0.01
CA VAL A 43 11.28 8.01 0.67
C VAL A 43 11.72 9.26 -0.07
N LYS A 44 11.79 9.22 -1.42
CA LYS A 44 12.07 10.41 -2.25
C LYS A 44 11.03 11.52 -2.08
N LYS A 45 9.79 11.19 -1.68
CA LYS A 45 8.71 12.13 -1.36
C LYS A 45 8.72 12.62 0.11
N GLY A 46 9.73 12.23 0.90
CA GLY A 46 9.91 12.70 2.28
C GLY A 46 9.28 11.83 3.36
N VAL A 47 8.77 10.64 3.02
CA VAL A 47 8.21 9.70 4.01
C VAL A 47 9.29 8.69 4.39
N ALA A 48 9.86 8.85 5.60
CA ALA A 48 11.03 8.08 6.04
C ALA A 48 10.72 6.60 6.35
N LYS A 49 9.49 6.29 6.77
CA LYS A 49 9.06 4.93 7.18
C LYS A 49 7.67 4.61 6.63
N PRO A 50 7.50 4.52 5.30
CA PRO A 50 6.22 4.21 4.72
C PRO A 50 5.81 2.77 5.06
N VAL A 51 4.51 2.53 5.16
CA VAL A 51 3.95 1.17 5.29
C VAL A 51 3.74 0.61 3.88
N LEU A 52 4.32 -0.55 3.59
CA LEU A 52 4.13 -1.23 2.31
C LEU A 52 3.01 -2.26 2.39
N VAL A 53 2.11 -2.21 1.42
CA VAL A 53 1.01 -3.17 1.28
C VAL A 53 0.95 -3.64 -0.17
N PHE A 54 0.77 -4.93 -0.40
CA PHE A 54 0.48 -5.46 -1.72
C PHE A 54 -1.03 -5.51 -1.92
N VAL A 55 -1.54 -4.86 -2.97
CA VAL A 55 -2.96 -4.86 -3.31
C VAL A 55 -3.24 -6.04 -4.23
N PRO A 56 -3.98 -7.06 -3.77
CA PRO A 56 -4.33 -8.19 -4.62
C PRO A 56 -5.25 -7.76 -5.77
N PHE A 57 -5.22 -8.50 -6.87
CA PHE A 57 -6.32 -8.45 -7.82
C PHE A 57 -7.63 -8.85 -7.12
N LYS A 58 -8.75 -8.33 -7.59
CA LYS A 58 -10.05 -8.72 -7.08
C LYS A 58 -10.20 -10.26 -7.10
N ASP A 59 -10.76 -10.79 -6.03
CA ASP A 59 -10.99 -12.23 -5.81
C ASP A 59 -9.72 -13.10 -5.68
N MET A 60 -8.55 -12.48 -5.51
CA MET A 60 -7.31 -13.19 -5.17
C MET A 60 -7.19 -13.40 -3.65
N VAL A 61 -6.95 -14.64 -3.23
CA VAL A 61 -6.63 -14.97 -1.84
C VAL A 61 -5.17 -14.63 -1.54
N GLN A 62 -4.94 -13.88 -0.47
CA GLN A 62 -3.61 -13.65 0.09
C GLN A 62 -3.46 -14.41 1.41
N ILE A 63 -2.41 -15.21 1.49
CA ILE A 63 -1.96 -15.86 2.72
C ILE A 63 -0.66 -15.16 3.09
N TYR A 64 -0.62 -14.55 4.27
CA TYR A 64 0.52 -13.82 4.81
C TYR A 64 1.29 -14.65 5.83
#